data_AF-A0A924XKK4-F1
#
_entry.id   AF-A0A924XKK4-F1
#
_cell.length_a   1.000
_cell.length_b   1.000
_cell.length_c   1.000
_cell.angle_alpha   90.00
_cell.angle_beta   90.00
_cell.angle_gamma   90.00
#
_symmetry.space_group_name_H-M   'P 1'
#
loop_
_entity.id
_entity.type
_entity.pdbx_description
1 polymer ?
#
loop_
_entity_poly.entity_id
_entity_poly.type
_entity_poly.pdbx_seq_one_letter_code
_entity_poly.pdbx_strand_id
1 'polypeptide(L)'
;MLDVAEVESLLSKLCIDLGFCLPPEDENLLREKPPSDVDAFTDAVFLAEGLDPQHVDRHLYRQVREVVWQAFEKHYEAYED
;
A
#
# COMPACT_ATOMS: atom_id res chain seq x y z
N MET A 1 8.87 7.24 -5.36
CA MET A 1 7.85 7.29 -4.29
C MET A 1 6.55 7.56 -5.00
N LEU A 2 5.51 6.76 -4.73
CA LEU A 2 4.25 6.87 -5.45
C LEU A 2 3.67 8.28 -5.34
N ASP A 3 3.09 8.77 -6.43
CA ASP A 3 2.32 10.00 -6.43
C ASP A 3 0.91 9.79 -5.87
N VAL A 4 0.16 10.88 -5.71
CA VAL A 4 -1.20 10.86 -5.12
C VAL A 4 -2.14 9.93 -5.87
N ALA A 5 -2.12 9.94 -7.21
CA ALA A 5 -3.03 9.13 -8.01
C ALA A 5 -2.64 7.65 -7.97
N GLU A 6 -1.35 7.36 -7.93
CA GLU A 6 -0.82 6.00 -7.75
C GLU A 6 -1.20 5.44 -6.38
N VAL A 7 -1.09 6.23 -5.31
CA VAL A 7 -1.53 5.84 -3.96
C VAL A 7 -3.03 5.58 -3.93
N GLU A 8 -3.87 6.46 -4.49
CA GLU A 8 -5.33 6.25 -4.54
C GLU A 8 -5.71 4.95 -5.26
N SER A 9 -5.05 4.69 -6.40
CA SER A 9 -5.25 3.45 -7.16
C SER A 9 -4.83 2.21 -6.37
N LEU A 10 -3.67 2.28 -5.69
CA LEU A 10 -3.18 1.21 -4.84
C LEU A 10 -4.14 0.90 -3.68
N LEU A 11 -4.57 1.92 -2.93
CA LEU A 11 -5.47 1.75 -1.79
C LEU A 11 -6.83 1.19 -2.23
N SER A 12 -7.38 1.68 -3.35
CA SER A 12 -8.60 1.14 -3.94
C SER A 12 -8.47 -0.34 -4.31
N LYS A 13 -7.34 -0.72 -4.92
CA LYS A 13 -7.04 -2.11 -5.26
C LYS A 13 -6.94 -3.00 -4.02
N LEU A 14 -6.27 -2.54 -2.97
CA LEU A 14 -6.14 -3.27 -1.70
C LEU A 14 -7.50 -3.46 -1.00
N CYS A 15 -8.35 -2.43 -1.00
CA CYS A 15 -9.71 -2.51 -0.45
C CYS A 15 -10.59 -3.52 -1.24
N ILE A 16 -10.59 -3.43 -2.58
CA ILE A 16 -11.45 -4.27 -3.43
C ILE A 16 -10.97 -5.73 -3.47
N ASP A 17 -9.67 -5.96 -3.68
CA ASP A 17 -9.13 -7.30 -3.94
C ASP A 17 -8.84 -8.06 -2.64
N LEU A 18 -8.41 -7.35 -1.57
CA LEU A 18 -7.92 -7.96 -0.33
C LEU A 18 -8.69 -7.54 0.93
N GLY A 19 -9.64 -6.59 0.83
CA GLY A 19 -10.46 -6.14 1.95
C GLY A 19 -9.82 -5.10 2.87
N PHE A 20 -8.67 -4.52 2.51
CA PHE A 20 -7.99 -3.46 3.27
C PHE A 20 -8.61 -2.09 2.96
N CYS A 21 -9.82 -1.89 3.45
CA CYS A 21 -10.56 -0.63 3.29
C CYS A 21 -10.25 0.28 4.48
N LEU A 22 -9.13 1.00 4.36
CA LEU A 22 -8.58 1.79 5.45
C LEU A 22 -9.53 2.90 5.92
N PRO A 23 -9.44 3.32 7.19
CA PRO A 23 -10.14 4.50 7.66
C PRO A 23 -9.77 5.74 6.83
N PRO A 24 -10.71 6.66 6.55
CA PRO A 24 -10.44 7.84 5.71
C PRO A 24 -9.27 8.71 6.18
N GLU A 25 -9.04 8.79 7.49
CA GLU A 25 -7.92 9.53 8.06
C GLU A 25 -6.56 8.92 7.70
N ASP A 26 -6.46 7.59 7.73
CA ASP A 26 -5.24 6.87 7.37
C ASP A 26 -5.03 6.83 5.85
N GLU A 27 -6.10 6.71 5.05
CA GLU A 27 -6.02 6.86 3.59
C GLU A 27 -5.43 8.23 3.21
N ASN A 28 -5.94 9.30 3.84
CA ASN A 28 -5.44 10.65 3.59
C ASN A 28 -3.98 10.80 4.01
N LEU A 29 -3.57 10.21 5.13
CA LEU A 29 -2.19 10.24 5.58
C LEU A 29 -1.24 9.54 4.60
N LEU A 30 -1.61 8.35 4.11
CA LEU A 30 -0.83 7.60 3.13
C LEU A 30 -0.76 8.33 1.78
N ARG A 31 -1.83 9.04 1.39
CA ARG A 31 -1.85 9.88 0.19
C ARG A 31 -0.94 11.10 0.31
N GLU A 32 -0.94 11.77 1.46
CA GLU A 32 -0.13 12.98 1.68
C GLU A 32 1.35 12.67 1.93
N LYS A 33 1.63 11.55 2.60
CA LYS A 33 2.97 11.14 3.02
C LYS A 33 3.21 9.66 2.73
N PRO A 34 3.25 9.25 1.46
CA PRO A 34 3.46 7.86 1.11
C PRO A 34 4.84 7.39 1.57
N PRO A 35 4.94 6.19 2.16
CA PRO A 35 6.23 5.56 2.40
C PRO A 35 7.02 5.39 1.09
N SER A 36 8.36 5.48 1.19
CA SER A 36 9.24 5.54 0.02
C SER A 36 9.59 4.19 -0.58
N ASP A 37 9.27 3.09 0.09
CA ASP A 37 9.58 1.73 -0.34
C ASP A 37 8.44 0.76 -0.04
N VAL A 38 8.51 -0.40 -0.68
CA VAL A 38 7.47 -1.42 -0.68
C VAL A 38 7.19 -1.97 0.72
N ASP A 39 8.23 -2.26 1.50
CA ASP A 39 8.08 -2.90 2.81
C ASP A 39 7.48 -1.91 3.80
N ALA A 40 7.99 -0.67 3.84
CA ALA A 40 7.44 0.39 4.68
C ALA A 40 5.99 0.74 4.32
N PHE A 41 5.64 0.73 3.03
CA PHE A 41 4.26 0.96 2.61
C PHE A 41 3.34 -0.19 3.02
N THR A 42 3.80 -1.44 2.86
CA THR A 42 3.07 -2.64 3.29
C THR A 42 2.77 -2.56 4.79
N ASP A 43 3.78 -2.28 5.62
CA ASP A 43 3.61 -2.14 7.06
C ASP A 43 2.61 -1.02 7.41
N ALA A 44 2.68 0.11 6.73
CA ALA A 44 1.79 1.23 6.97
C ALA A 44 0.32 0.91 6.64
N VAL A 45 0.06 0.12 5.59
CA VAL A 45 -1.29 -0.37 5.26
C VAL A 45 -1.83 -1.28 6.37
N PHE A 46 -1.03 -2.21 6.88
CA PHE A 46 -1.46 -3.07 7.99
C PHE A 46 -1.74 -2.26 9.25
N LEU A 47 -0.87 -1.32 9.60
CA LEU A 47 -1.06 -0.47 10.78
C LEU A 47 -2.32 0.41 10.66
N ALA A 48 -2.59 0.96 9.48
CA ALA A 48 -3.80 1.73 9.18
C ALA A 48 -5.08 0.89 9.28
N GLU A 49 -5.03 -0.39 8.90
CA GLU A 49 -6.14 -1.34 9.06
C GLU A 49 -6.32 -1.78 10.54
N GLY A 50 -5.44 -1.34 11.45
CA GLY A 50 -5.45 -1.72 12.87
C GLY A 50 -4.83 -3.10 13.13
N LEU A 51 -4.01 -3.60 12.21
CA LEU A 51 -3.32 -4.88 12.31
C LEU A 51 -1.82 -4.67 12.59
N ASP A 52 -1.22 -5.61 13.32
CA ASP A 52 0.24 -5.61 13.54
C ASP A 52 0.95 -6.44 12.46
N PRO A 53 1.76 -5.84 11.57
CA PRO A 53 2.46 -6.54 10.49
C PRO A 53 3.35 -7.69 10.97
N GLN A 54 3.83 -7.66 12.21
CA GLN A 54 4.70 -8.72 12.76
C GLN A 54 3.91 -9.97 13.15
N HIS A 55 2.61 -9.84 13.37
CA HIS A 55 1.75 -10.89 13.93
C HIS A 55 0.64 -11.35 12.98
N VAL A 56 0.49 -10.74 11.81
CA VAL A 56 -0.45 -11.20 10.77
C VAL A 56 -0.01 -12.51 10.12
N ASP A 57 -0.96 -13.17 9.47
CA ASP A 57 -0.66 -14.34 8.64
C ASP A 57 0.35 -13.98 7.53
N ARG A 58 1.38 -14.83 7.36
CA ARG A 58 2.47 -14.58 6.41
C ARG A 58 2.03 -14.64 4.95
N HIS A 59 0.98 -15.41 4.64
CA HIS A 59 0.44 -15.44 3.28
C HIS A 59 -0.28 -14.12 2.98
N LEU A 60 -1.11 -13.64 3.91
CA LEU A 60 -1.77 -12.34 3.79
C LEU A 60 -0.77 -11.19 3.62
N TYR A 61 0.28 -11.15 4.46
CA TYR A 61 1.33 -10.15 4.35
C TYR A 61 1.98 -10.14 2.96
N ARG A 62 2.29 -11.33 2.42
CA ARG A 62 2.87 -11.46 1.08
C ARG A 62 1.92 -10.99 -0.01
N GLN A 63 0.62 -11.24 0.11
CA GLN A 63 -0.37 -10.79 -0.88
C GLN A 63 -0.47 -9.26 -0.93
N VAL A 64 -0.55 -8.60 0.24
CA VAL A 64 -0.54 -7.13 0.31
C VAL A 64 0.76 -6.57 -0.27
N ARG A 65 1.90 -7.12 0.17
CA ARG A 65 3.22 -6.70 -0.31
C ARG A 65 3.39 -6.83 -1.81
N GLU A 66 2.86 -7.89 -2.42
CA GLU A 66 2.90 -8.11 -3.86
C GLU A 66 2.13 -7.00 -4.61
N VAL A 67 0.93 -6.65 -4.14
CA VAL A 67 0.14 -5.57 -4.74
C VAL A 67 0.85 -4.21 -4.62
N VAL A 68 1.46 -3.94 -3.46
CA VAL A 68 2.27 -2.74 -3.23
C VAL A 68 3.49 -2.73 -4.16
N TRP A 69 4.22 -3.85 -4.25
CA TRP A 69 5.40 -3.97 -5.12
C TRP A 69 5.06 -3.67 -6.59
N GLN A 70 3.96 -4.21 -7.11
CA GLN A 70 3.49 -3.95 -8.47
C GLN A 70 3.19 -2.47 -8.72
N ALA A 71 2.68 -1.74 -7.72
CA ALA A 71 2.46 -0.30 -7.85
C ALA A 71 3.80 0.46 -7.97
N PHE A 72 4.81 0.07 -7.19
CA PHE A 72 6.15 0.65 -7.29
C PHE A 72 6.85 0.29 -8.61
N GLU A 73 6.71 -0.94 -9.09
CA GLU A 73 7.27 -1.36 -10.38
C GLU A 73 6.69 -0.49 -11.51
N LYS A 74 5.37 -0.35 -11.55
CA LYS A 74 4.68 0.50 -12.53
C LYS A 74 5.11 1.96 -12.44
N HIS A 75 5.31 2.48 -11.22
CA HIS A 75 5.85 3.82 -11.02
C HIS A 75 7.25 3.95 -11.64
N TYR A 76 8.17 3.01 -11.38
CA TYR A 76 9.51 3.11 -11.95
C TYR A 76 9.52 3.03 -13.48
N GLU A 77 8.72 2.15 -14.08
CA GLU A 77 8.57 2.05 -15.54
C GLU A 77 8.08 3.36 -16.16
N ALA A 78 7.17 4.08 -15.49
CA ALA A 78 6.63 5.35 -15.99
C ALA A 78 7.62 6.52 -15.95
N TYR A 79 8.75 6.39 -15.24
CA TYR A 79 9.78 7.43 -15.09
C TYR A 79 11.13 7.04 -15.74
N GLU A 80 11.22 5.90 -16.42
CA GLU A 80 12.41 5.48 -17.19
C GLU A 80 12.40 5.95 -18.67
N ASP A 81 11.38 6.74 -19.08
CA ASP A 81 11.29 7.43 -20.39
C ASP A 81 11.79 8.90 -20.35
#